data_AF-A0A399I9G2-F1
#
_entry.id   AF-A0A399I9G2-F1
#
_cell.length_a   1.000
_cell.length_b   1.000
_cell.length_c   1.000
_cell.angle_alpha   90.00
_cell.angle_beta   90.00
_cell.angle_gamma   90.00
#
_symmetry.space_group_name_H-M   'P 1'
#
loop_
_entity.id
_entity.type
_entity.pdbx_description
1 polymer ?
#
loop_
_entity_poly.entity_id
_entity_poly.type
_entity_poly.pdbx_seq_one_letter_code
_entity_poly.pdbx_strand_id
1 'polypeptide(L)' 'MRANVTVEEWVARFKAIGLDQAAMEKWHRLFEQENPAGHQSFLEWLGLPADRISAIRAKSV' A
#
# COMPACT_ATOMS: atom_id res chain seq x y z
N MET A 1 -1.63 9.37 20.67
CA MET A 1 -2.03 8.14 19.94
C MET A 1 -1.63 8.30 18.50
N ARG A 2 -1.05 7.27 17.85
CA ARG A 2 -0.87 7.27 16.39
C ARG A 2 -2.22 7.01 15.75
N ALA A 3 -2.60 7.81 14.76
CA ALA A 3 -3.86 7.68 14.02
C ALA A 3 -3.75 6.74 12.81
N ASN A 4 -2.55 6.26 12.51
CA ASN A 4 -2.22 5.42 11.36
C ASN A 4 -1.40 4.20 11.78
N VAL A 5 -1.16 3.33 10.81
CA VAL A 5 -0.38 2.10 10.94
C VAL A 5 0.83 2.17 10.02
N THR A 6 1.87 1.38 10.31
CA THR A 6 3.00 1.26 9.40
C THR A 6 2.66 0.36 8.21
N VAL A 7 3.49 0.40 7.16
CA VAL A 7 3.38 -0.51 6.02
C VAL A 7 3.48 -1.97 6.49
N GLU A 8 4.37 -2.25 7.44
CA GLU A 8 4.60 -3.58 7.98
C GLU A 8 3.36 -4.10 8.73
N GLU A 9 2.73 -3.24 9.53
CA GLU A 9 1.47 -3.57 10.22
C GLU A 9 0.32 -3.80 9.23
N TRP A 10 0.26 -3.01 8.15
CA TRP A 10 -0.73 -3.19 7.08
C TRP A 10 -0.54 -4.52 6.35
N VAL A 11 0.69 -4.82 5.92
CA VAL A 11 1.06 -6.09 5.25
C VAL A 11 0.81 -7.30 6.16
N ALA A 12 1.08 -7.16 7.46
CA ALA A 12 0.81 -8.23 8.43
C ALA A 12 -0.68 -8.59 8.49
N ARG A 13 -1.58 -7.62 8.33
CA ARG A 13 -3.04 -7.87 8.28
C ARG A 13 -3.46 -8.64 7.03
N PHE A 14 -2.89 -8.32 5.86
CA PHE A 14 -3.14 -9.11 4.65
C PHE A 14 -2.69 -10.55 4.81
N LYS A 15 -1.51 -10.77 5.36
CA LYS A 15 -1.02 -12.14 5.64
C LYS A 15 -1.90 -12.86 6.66
N ALA A 16 -2.38 -12.17 7.69
CA ALA A 16 -3.25 -12.76 8.72
C ALA A 16 -4.59 -13.28 8.18
N ILE A 17 -5.09 -12.70 7.08
CA ILE A 17 -6.30 -13.19 6.39
C ILE A 17 -6.00 -14.16 5.24
N GLY A 18 -4.74 -14.55 5.04
CA GLY A 18 -4.34 -15.55 4.06
C GLY A 18 -3.99 -15.00 2.67
N LEU A 19 -3.78 -13.69 2.50
CA LEU A 19 -3.22 -13.19 1.24
C LEU A 19 -1.73 -13.53 1.16
N ASP A 20 -1.37 -14.30 0.13
CA ASP A 20 0.01 -14.57 -0.23
C ASP A 20 0.65 -13.37 -0.96
N GLN A 21 1.94 -13.49 -1.28
CA GLN A 21 2.70 -12.43 -1.94
C GLN A 21 2.11 -12.06 -3.31
N ALA A 22 1.72 -13.05 -4.12
CA ALA A 22 1.19 -12.83 -5.46
C ALA A 22 -0.18 -12.14 -5.41
N ALA A 23 -1.03 -12.53 -4.47
CA ALA A 23 -2.32 -11.89 -4.23
C ALA A 23 -2.17 -10.44 -3.76
N MET A 24 -1.24 -10.16 -2.84
CA MET A 24 -0.95 -8.80 -2.39
C MET A 24 -0.43 -7.91 -3.53
N GLU A 25 0.47 -8.42 -4.37
CA GLU A 25 0.98 -7.69 -5.54
C GLU A 25 -0.11 -7.42 -6.57
N LYS A 26 -1.00 -8.40 -6.81
CA LYS A 26 -2.16 -8.20 -7.68
C LYS A 26 -3.10 -7.14 -7.13
N TRP A 27 -3.42 -7.19 -5.84
CA TRP A 27 -4.26 -6.19 -5.18
C TRP A 27 -3.65 -4.79 -5.26
N HIS A 28 -2.34 -4.68 -5.01
CA HIS A 28 -1.63 -3.40 -5.04
C HIS A 28 -1.63 -2.76 -6.43
N ARG A 29 -1.42 -3.55 -7.49
CA ARG A 29 -1.54 -3.07 -8.88
C ARG A 29 -2.97 -2.65 -9.22
N LEU A 30 -3.96 -3.44 -8.82
CA LEU A 30 -5.36 -3.12 -9.04
C LEU A 30 -5.74 -1.79 -8.37
N PHE A 31 -5.30 -1.57 -7.13
CA PHE A 31 -5.61 -0.34 -6.40
C PHE A 31 -5.00 0.91 -7.07
N GLU A 32 -3.75 0.85 -7.52
CA GLU A 32 -3.14 1.95 -8.29
C GLU A 32 -3.86 2.20 -9.61
N GLN A 33 -4.24 1.15 -10.34
CA GLN A 33 -4.89 1.27 -11.65
C GLN A 33 -6.32 1.84 -11.54
N GLU A 34 -7.10 1.33 -10.59
CA GLU A 34 -8.51 1.73 -10.42
C GLU A 34 -8.66 3.05 -9.68
N ASN A 35 -7.72 3.39 -8.79
CA ASN A 35 -7.80 4.61 -7.97
C ASN A 35 -6.41 5.18 -7.60
N PRO A 36 -5.66 5.75 -8.57
CA PRO A 36 -4.31 6.24 -8.34
C PRO A 36 -4.25 7.39 -7.32
N ALA A 37 -5.27 8.25 -7.29
CA ALA A 37 -5.36 9.34 -6.31
C ALA A 37 -5.65 8.80 -4.90
N GLY A 38 -6.53 7.81 -4.78
CA GLY A 38 -6.79 7.14 -3.49
C GLY A 38 -5.57 6.37 -2.98
N HIS A 39 -4.83 5.73 -3.87
CA HIS A 39 -3.59 5.05 -3.50
C HIS A 39 -2.52 6.03 -3.01
N GLN A 40 -2.34 7.17 -3.68
CA GLN A 40 -1.47 8.26 -3.20
C GLN A 40 -1.86 8.71 -1.79
N SER A 41 -3.12 9.10 -1.58
CA SER A 41 -3.62 9.57 -0.27
C SER A 41 -3.45 8.52 0.83
N PHE A 42 -3.61 7.24 0.50
CA PHE A 42 -3.41 6.15 1.43
C PHE A 42 -1.94 6.03 1.88
N LEU A 43 -0.99 6.12 0.94
CA LEU A 43 0.43 6.06 1.26
C LEU A 43 0.90 7.28 2.07
N GLU A 44 0.33 8.46 1.80
CA GLU A 44 0.54 9.66 2.62
C GLU A 44 -0.02 9.49 4.04
N TRP A 45 -1.21 8.89 4.16
CA TRP A 45 -1.82 8.56 5.45
C TRP A 45 -0.98 7.54 6.25
N LEU A 46 -0.31 6.60 5.59
CA LEU A 46 0.68 5.71 6.23
C LEU A 46 1.95 6.45 6.69
N GLY A 47 2.08 7.75 6.38
CA GLY A 47 3.20 8.59 6.79
C GLY A 47 4.47 8.37 5.96
N LEU A 48 4.33 7.88 4.73
CA LEU A 48 5.49 7.66 3.85
C LEU A 48 6.00 8.97 3.27
N PRO A 49 7.34 9.14 3.16
CA PRO A 49 7.91 10.30 2.47
C PRO A 49 7.70 10.18 0.96
N ALA A 50 7.65 11.33 0.27
CA ALA A 50 7.27 11.42 -1.13
C ALA A 50 8.13 10.55 -2.08
N ASP A 51 9.42 10.46 -1.82
CA ASP A 51 10.36 9.62 -2.57
C ASP A 51 10.00 8.12 -2.46
N ARG A 52 9.65 7.66 -1.25
CA ARG A 52 9.19 6.29 -1.02
C ARG A 52 7.84 6.03 -1.68
N ILE A 53 6.93 7.00 -1.66
CA ILE A 53 5.63 6.90 -2.34
C ILE A 53 5.83 6.72 -3.84
N SER A 54 6.64 7.56 -4.47
CA SER A 54 6.95 7.44 -5.91
C SER A 54 7.55 6.07 -6.25
N ALA A 55 8.48 5.57 -5.43
CA ALA A 55 9.08 4.26 -5.63
C ALA A 55 8.09 3.09 -5.48
N ILE A 56 7.11 3.20 -4.58
CA ILE A 56 6.06 2.18 -4.39
C ILE A 56 5.11 2.19 -5.59
N ARG A 57 4.60 3.35 -5.97
CA ARG A 57 3.65 3.49 -7.10
C ARG A 57 4.27 3.07 -8.43
N ALA A 58 5.56 3.34 -8.64
CA ALA A 58 6.30 2.87 -9.81
C ALA A 58 6.45 1.34 -9.90
N LYS A 59 6.21 0.60 -8.80
CA LYS A 59 6.17 -0.87 -8.79
C LYS A 59 4.75 -1.43 -8.89
N SER A 60 3.74 -0.56 -8.93
CA SER A 60 2.32 -0.90 -9.07
C SER A 60 1.84 -0.91 -10.53
N VAL A 61 2.76 -0.80 -11.48
CA VAL A 61 2.52 -0.91 -12.94
C VAL A 61 2.70 -2.35 -13.42
#